data_AF-A0A7W8Y8Z9-F1
#
_entry.id   AF-A0A7W8Y8Z9-F1
#
_cell.length_a   1.000
_cell.length_b   1.000
_cell.length_c   1.000
_cell.angle_alpha   90.00
_cell.angle_beta   90.00
_cell.angle_gamma   90.00
#
_symmetry.space_group_name_H-M   'P 1'
#
loop_
_entity.id
_entity.type
_entity.pdbx_description
1 polymer ?
#
loop_
_entity_poly.entity_id
_entity_poly.type
_entity_poly.pdbx_seq_one_letter_code
_entity_poly.pdbx_strand_id
1 'polypeptide(L)'
;MRNIVSALCCALAAICMSAGVMLHYVQTLADQPEPAREIVGALADDKNVVNLLQEKILGAAFDQGSLQDLIPDFLKDSLREGMDSVLTGALSDPGFRDAWHQSIDETRSSYVTRLAMMNSGEISVPAPNFGAADIAGPTLVLEARPFAALGIQKLDDLLRPVGLSSVLDGLRNGGAVEIPLNLPDPHVVSPRTMAWWLAVSRQWLWLYVAAGVLLLVGVFFGRGRGRAVSVLVGAAVLLILSRVVAMWASDARAGGDAIGLGGQLDPFASVVRDRLLAGLAGHLDIRAEWLWNAGLIGAIVGAVFLLLLMLTSRSRR
;
A
#
# COMPACT_ATOMS: atom_id res chain seq x y z
N MET A 1 -28.03 -13.42 -30.32
CA MET A 1 -28.12 -13.46 -28.83
C MET A 1 -27.06 -14.37 -28.19
N ARG A 2 -27.02 -15.69 -28.46
CA ARG A 2 -26.10 -16.61 -27.75
C ARG A 2 -24.60 -16.25 -27.83
N ASN A 3 -24.13 -15.77 -28.99
CA ASN A 3 -22.74 -15.34 -29.15
C ASN A 3 -22.43 -14.00 -28.44
N ILE A 4 -23.43 -13.14 -28.28
CA ILE A 4 -23.29 -11.87 -27.54
C ILE A 4 -23.13 -12.19 -26.05
N VAL A 5 -23.99 -13.06 -25.51
CA VAL A 5 -23.88 -13.53 -24.12
C VAL A 5 -22.52 -14.19 -23.88
N SER A 6 -22.07 -15.04 -24.80
CA SER A 6 -20.73 -15.65 -24.74
C SER A 6 -19.61 -14.61 -24.67
N ALA A 7 -19.65 -13.58 -25.52
CA ALA A 7 -18.66 -12.50 -25.51
C ALA A 7 -18.70 -11.67 -24.23
N LEU A 8 -19.90 -11.34 -23.72
CA LEU A 8 -20.08 -10.64 -22.45
C LEU A 8 -19.54 -11.46 -21.28
N CYS A 9 -19.79 -12.77 -21.23
CA CYS A 9 -19.25 -13.64 -20.20
C CYS A 9 -17.72 -13.68 -20.23
N CYS A 10 -17.09 -13.79 -21.41
CA CYS A 10 -15.64 -13.76 -21.52
C CYS A 10 -15.05 -12.38 -21.14
N ALA A 11 -15.72 -11.28 -21.48
CA ALA A 11 -15.32 -9.93 -21.10
C ALA A 11 -15.39 -9.74 -19.57
N LEU A 12 -16.50 -10.15 -18.95
CA LEU A 12 -16.67 -10.09 -17.50
C LEU A 12 -15.66 -11.01 -16.79
N ALA A 13 -15.36 -12.18 -17.35
CA ALA A 13 -14.32 -13.05 -16.80
C ALA A 13 -12.95 -12.37 -16.76
N ALA A 14 -12.58 -11.65 -17.83
CA ALA A 14 -11.34 -10.86 -17.90
C ALA A 14 -11.30 -9.73 -16.85
N ILE A 15 -12.43 -9.04 -16.66
CA ILE A 15 -12.56 -7.99 -15.64
C ILE A 15 -12.42 -8.59 -14.23
N CYS A 16 -13.13 -9.67 -13.93
CA CYS A 16 -13.05 -10.35 -12.64
C CYS A 16 -11.64 -10.89 -12.36
N MET A 17 -10.97 -11.46 -13.36
CA MET A 17 -9.59 -11.92 -13.22
C MET A 17 -8.64 -10.76 -12.89
N SER A 18 -8.76 -9.64 -13.61
CA SER A 18 -7.91 -8.45 -13.40
C SER A 18 -8.14 -7.83 -12.01
N ALA A 19 -9.40 -7.70 -11.61
CA ALA A 19 -9.76 -7.24 -10.27
C ALA A 19 -9.26 -8.20 -9.19
N GLY A 20 -9.37 -9.51 -9.40
CA GLY A 20 -8.85 -10.54 -8.50
C GLY A 20 -7.34 -10.43 -8.27
N VAL A 21 -6.56 -10.18 -9.33
CA VAL A 21 -5.10 -9.97 -9.23
C VAL A 21 -4.77 -8.75 -8.37
N MET A 22 -5.46 -7.63 -8.60
CA MET A 22 -5.22 -6.40 -7.83
C MET A 22 -5.63 -6.55 -6.37
N LEU A 23 -6.79 -7.13 -6.12
CA LEU A 23 -7.33 -7.32 -4.77
C LEU A 23 -6.53 -8.34 -3.98
N HIS A 24 -6.03 -9.40 -4.62
CA HIS A 24 -5.08 -10.31 -4.01
C HIS A 24 -3.84 -9.55 -3.55
N TYR A 25 -3.27 -8.68 -4.40
CA TYR A 25 -2.09 -7.89 -4.03
C TYR A 25 -2.33 -6.94 -2.85
N VAL A 26 -3.47 -6.24 -2.84
CA VAL A 26 -3.90 -5.41 -1.70
C VAL A 26 -4.02 -6.24 -0.43
N GLN A 27 -4.59 -7.44 -0.52
CA GLN A 27 -4.69 -8.36 0.61
C GLN A 27 -3.31 -8.81 1.10
N THR A 28 -2.39 -9.13 0.18
CA THR A 28 -1.02 -9.51 0.52
C THR A 28 -0.28 -8.38 1.24
N LEU A 29 -0.41 -7.13 0.79
CA LEU A 29 0.09 -5.95 1.51
C LEU A 29 -0.54 -5.81 2.91
N ALA A 30 -1.83 -6.09 3.03
CA ALA A 30 -2.58 -5.96 4.27
C ALA A 30 -2.32 -7.07 5.29
N ASP A 31 -1.92 -8.26 4.85
CA ASP A 31 -1.70 -9.42 5.73
C ASP A 31 -0.22 -9.70 6.00
N GLN A 32 0.67 -9.45 5.02
CA GLN A 32 2.09 -9.82 5.08
C GLN A 32 3.00 -8.59 5.28
N PRO A 33 4.03 -8.69 6.13
CA PRO A 33 5.01 -7.61 6.34
C PRO A 33 6.00 -7.45 5.17
N GLU A 34 6.34 -8.53 4.48
CA GLU A 34 7.43 -8.57 3.48
C GLU A 34 7.26 -7.55 2.35
N PRO A 35 6.08 -7.40 1.70
CA PRO A 35 5.94 -6.44 0.60
C PRO A 35 6.14 -4.99 1.05
N ALA A 36 5.68 -4.63 2.26
CA ALA A 36 5.90 -3.31 2.81
C ALA A 36 7.40 -3.07 3.08
N ARG A 37 8.08 -4.07 3.66
CA ARG A 37 9.53 -4.03 3.90
C ARG A 37 10.35 -3.95 2.61
N GLU A 38 9.94 -4.61 1.52
CA GLU A 38 10.62 -4.49 0.23
C GLU A 38 10.52 -3.08 -0.37
N ILE A 39 9.37 -2.43 -0.19
CA ILE A 39 9.11 -1.09 -0.74
C ILE A 39 9.91 -0.04 0.04
N VAL A 40 9.73 0.03 1.36
CA VAL A 40 10.29 1.11 2.20
C VAL A 40 11.51 0.69 3.05
N GLY A 41 11.88 -0.59 3.09
CA GLY A 41 13.00 -1.07 3.91
C GLY A 41 14.35 -0.45 3.54
N ALA A 42 14.59 -0.22 2.25
CA ALA A 42 15.83 0.41 1.77
C ALA A 42 16.02 1.86 2.25
N LEU A 43 14.96 2.52 2.74
CA LEU A 43 15.07 3.86 3.31
C LEU A 43 15.88 3.90 4.60
N ALA A 44 16.03 2.77 5.30
CA ALA A 44 16.91 2.68 6.46
C ALA A 44 18.38 2.95 6.12
N ASP A 45 18.79 2.74 4.87
CA ASP A 45 20.17 2.96 4.43
C ASP A 45 20.38 4.36 3.84
N ASP A 46 19.32 5.15 3.67
CA ASP A 46 19.38 6.51 3.11
C ASP A 46 19.69 7.53 4.21
N LYS A 47 20.91 8.09 4.15
CA LYS A 47 21.39 9.10 5.12
C LYS A 47 20.49 10.32 5.21
N ASN A 48 19.87 10.75 4.11
CA ASN A 48 18.96 11.90 4.14
C ASN A 48 17.68 11.56 4.92
N VAL A 49 17.15 10.35 4.75
CA VAL A 49 15.97 9.88 5.49
C VAL A 49 16.27 9.75 6.97
N VAL A 50 17.42 9.18 7.31
CA VAL A 50 17.86 9.03 8.70
C VAL A 50 17.98 10.39 9.40
N ASN A 51 18.58 11.38 8.74
CA ASN A 51 18.69 12.74 9.29
C ASN A 51 17.31 13.40 9.47
N LEU A 52 16.42 13.28 8.48
CA LEU A 52 15.06 13.82 8.57
C LEU A 52 14.22 13.12 9.65
N LEU A 53 14.42 11.82 9.85
CA LEU A 53 13.77 11.05 10.90
C LEU A 53 14.22 11.53 12.28
N GLN A 54 15.51 11.78 12.46
CA GLN A 54 16.08 12.33 13.69
C GLN A 54 15.44 13.66 14.06
N GLU A 55 15.34 14.60 13.10
CA GLU A 55 14.69 15.89 13.28
C GLU A 55 13.20 15.73 13.67
N LYS A 56 12.49 14.79 13.04
CA LYS A 56 11.07 14.51 13.34
C LYS A 56 10.87 13.89 14.72
N ILE A 57 11.74 12.98 15.15
CA ILE A 57 11.68 12.38 16.49
C ILE A 57 11.98 13.42 17.57
N LEU A 58 13.00 14.26 17.35
CA LEU A 58 13.31 15.38 18.26
C LEU A 58 12.14 16.38 18.32
N GLY A 59 11.60 16.79 17.17
CA GLY A 59 10.44 17.66 17.10
C GLY A 59 9.23 17.06 17.82
N ALA A 60 8.90 15.79 17.58
CA ALA A 60 7.78 15.13 18.25
C ALA A 60 7.98 15.01 19.77
N ALA A 61 9.20 14.69 20.23
CA ALA A 61 9.50 14.55 21.65
C ALA A 61 9.48 15.90 22.40
N PHE A 62 9.97 16.98 21.78
CA PHE A 62 10.01 18.30 22.42
C PHE A 62 8.72 19.10 22.22
N ASP A 63 8.00 18.96 21.10
CA ASP A 63 6.84 19.83 20.79
C ASP A 63 5.50 19.24 21.22
N GLN A 64 5.36 17.91 21.40
CA GLN A 64 4.09 17.29 21.85
C GLN A 64 3.83 17.37 23.37
N GLY A 65 4.47 18.33 24.07
CA GLY A 65 4.03 18.83 25.37
C GLY A 65 4.40 18.01 26.61
N SER A 66 4.60 16.69 26.53
CA SER A 66 4.84 15.88 27.73
C SER A 66 6.23 16.08 28.35
N LEU A 67 7.27 16.33 27.54
CA LEU A 67 8.63 16.59 28.03
C LEU A 67 8.90 18.07 28.31
N GLN A 68 8.24 18.97 27.57
CA GLN A 68 8.41 20.43 27.72
C GLN A 68 7.97 20.94 29.10
N ASP A 69 6.94 20.32 29.70
CA ASP A 69 6.41 20.68 31.02
C ASP A 69 7.19 20.05 32.18
N LEU A 70 7.92 18.95 31.92
CA LEU A 70 8.71 18.22 32.92
C LEU A 70 10.17 18.69 33.00
N ILE A 71 10.68 19.37 31.97
CA ILE A 71 12.09 19.79 31.90
C ILE A 71 12.21 21.29 32.19
N PRO A 72 13.00 21.70 33.22
CA PRO A 72 13.33 23.10 33.46
C PRO A 72 13.97 23.76 32.24
N ASP A 73 13.59 25.01 31.93
CA ASP A 73 14.03 25.71 30.72
C ASP A 73 15.56 25.73 30.52
N PHE A 74 16.32 25.86 31.60
CA PHE A 74 17.78 25.90 31.57
C PHE A 74 18.44 24.56 31.17
N LEU A 75 17.70 23.45 31.17
CA LEU A 75 18.18 22.12 30.77
C LEU A 75 17.76 21.76 29.34
N LYS A 76 16.83 22.51 28.72
CA LYS A 76 16.24 22.14 27.43
C LYS A 76 17.28 22.01 26.32
N ASP A 77 18.20 22.96 26.22
CA ASP A 77 19.24 22.95 25.19
C ASP A 77 20.25 21.81 25.40
N SER A 78 20.71 21.60 26.64
CA SER A 78 21.63 20.50 26.96
C SER A 78 21.00 19.12 26.78
N LEU A 79 19.69 19.00 27.06
CA LEU A 79 18.94 17.76 26.89
C LEU A 79 18.63 17.50 25.41
N ARG A 80 18.39 18.55 24.62
CA ARG A 80 18.29 18.48 23.16
C ARG A 80 19.60 18.03 22.53
N GLU A 81 20.74 18.62 22.91
CA GLU A 81 22.07 18.21 22.43
C GLU A 81 22.41 16.76 22.84
N GLY A 82 22.06 16.37 24.08
CA GLY A 82 22.23 15.00 24.56
C GLY A 82 21.37 13.99 23.79
N MET A 83 20.10 14.31 23.56
CA MET A 83 19.19 13.48 22.76
C MET A 83 19.63 13.38 21.31
N ASP A 84 20.13 14.48 20.73
CA ASP A 84 20.68 14.49 19.37
C ASP A 84 21.88 13.55 19.22
N SER A 85 22.80 13.56 20.21
CA SER A 85 23.93 12.63 20.25
C SER A 85 23.49 11.16 20.41
N VAL A 86 22.52 10.90 21.29
CA VAL A 86 21.97 9.56 21.52
C VAL A 86 21.22 9.04 20.29
N LEU A 87 20.43 9.90 19.63
CA LEU A 87 19.72 9.57 18.39
C LEU A 87 20.70 9.30 17.26
N THR A 88 21.74 10.12 17.10
CA THR A 88 22.80 9.89 16.11
C THR A 88 23.46 8.52 16.32
N GLY A 89 23.76 8.16 17.57
CA GLY A 89 24.31 6.86 17.94
C GLY A 89 23.34 5.69 17.72
N ALA A 90 22.06 5.89 18.02
CA ALA A 90 20.98 4.93 17.83
C ALA A 90 20.70 4.65 16.34
N LEU A 91 20.65 5.70 15.52
CA LEU A 91 20.37 5.61 14.08
C LEU A 91 21.56 5.06 13.28
N SER A 92 22.77 5.16 13.82
CA SER A 92 23.98 4.54 13.25
C SER A 92 24.20 3.10 13.73
N ASP A 93 23.34 2.58 14.60
CA ASP A 93 23.47 1.24 15.19
C ASP A 93 23.05 0.13 14.19
N PRO A 94 23.71 -1.04 14.21
CA PRO A 94 23.28 -2.19 13.42
C PRO A 94 21.81 -2.60 13.66
N GLY A 95 21.27 -2.37 14.87
CA GLY A 95 19.88 -2.64 15.23
C GLY A 95 18.87 -1.63 14.67
N PHE A 96 19.30 -0.51 14.07
CA PHE A 96 18.39 0.47 13.48
C PHE A 96 17.55 -0.14 12.35
N ARG A 97 18.14 -1.01 11.52
CA ARG A 97 17.41 -1.68 10.44
C ARG A 97 16.26 -2.55 10.97
N ASP A 98 16.49 -3.25 12.08
CA ASP A 98 15.45 -4.07 12.71
C ASP A 98 14.34 -3.20 13.31
N ALA A 99 14.70 -2.09 13.97
CA ALA A 99 13.74 -1.10 14.46
C ALA A 99 12.93 -0.45 13.32
N TRP A 100 13.57 -0.18 12.17
CA TRP A 100 12.91 0.32 10.97
C TRP A 100 11.90 -0.68 10.42
N HIS A 101 12.28 -1.95 10.29
CA HIS A 101 11.35 -3.00 9.84
C HIS A 101 10.19 -3.20 10.82
N GLN A 102 10.45 -3.15 12.13
CA GLN A 102 9.39 -3.21 13.13
C GLN A 102 8.43 -2.01 13.02
N SER A 103 8.97 -0.81 12.81
CA SER A 103 8.17 0.41 12.63
C SER A 103 7.26 0.32 11.40
N ILE A 104 7.77 -0.23 10.29
CA ILE A 104 6.97 -0.50 9.08
C ILE A 104 5.82 -1.47 9.37
N ASP A 105 6.10 -2.55 10.10
CA ASP A 105 5.10 -3.58 10.42
C ASP A 105 4.02 -3.08 11.38
N GLU A 106 4.41 -2.33 12.40
CA GLU A 106 3.49 -1.67 13.34
C GLU A 106 2.63 -0.64 12.61
N THR A 107 3.23 0.19 11.76
CA THR A 107 2.52 1.18 10.93
C THR A 107 1.48 0.52 10.03
N ARG A 108 1.88 -0.54 9.31
CA ARG A 108 1.02 -1.32 8.41
C ARG A 108 -0.14 -1.96 9.18
N SER A 109 0.15 -2.69 10.25
CA SER A 109 -0.87 -3.40 11.02
C SER A 109 -1.84 -2.43 11.70
N SER A 110 -1.33 -1.34 12.29
CA SER A 110 -2.11 -0.26 12.90
C SER A 110 -3.04 0.41 11.88
N TYR A 111 -2.54 0.74 10.69
CA TYR A 111 -3.36 1.34 9.63
C TYR A 111 -4.46 0.39 9.11
N VAL A 112 -4.12 -0.86 8.79
CA VAL A 112 -5.08 -1.88 8.35
C VAL A 112 -6.16 -2.13 9.40
N THR A 113 -5.77 -2.14 10.68
CA THR A 113 -6.70 -2.34 11.81
C THR A 113 -7.66 -1.16 11.92
N ARG A 114 -7.16 0.08 11.87
CA ARG A 114 -7.99 1.29 11.91
C ARG A 114 -8.98 1.36 10.75
N LEU A 115 -8.55 0.99 9.53
CA LEU A 115 -9.44 0.89 8.37
C LEU A 115 -10.52 -0.19 8.56
N ALA A 116 -10.16 -1.34 9.11
CA ALA A 116 -11.12 -2.41 9.38
C ALA A 116 -12.14 -2.02 10.45
N MET A 117 -11.70 -1.34 11.52
CA MET A 117 -12.56 -0.80 12.59
C MET A 117 -13.50 0.30 12.08
N MET A 118 -13.03 1.14 11.15
CA MET A 118 -13.89 2.12 10.47
C MET A 118 -14.98 1.42 9.63
N ASN A 119 -14.62 0.35 8.91
CA ASN A 119 -15.59 -0.39 8.10
C ASN A 119 -16.58 -1.23 8.93
N SER A 120 -16.17 -1.72 10.10
CA SER A 120 -17.06 -2.44 11.04
C SER A 120 -17.98 -1.50 11.83
N GLY A 121 -17.70 -0.20 11.83
CA GLY A 121 -18.43 0.81 12.61
C GLY A 121 -17.95 0.97 14.05
N GLU A 122 -16.84 0.32 14.43
CA GLU A 122 -16.21 0.46 15.75
C GLU A 122 -15.61 1.86 15.94
N ILE A 123 -15.06 2.45 14.86
CA ILE A 123 -14.70 3.87 14.81
C ILE A 123 -15.85 4.64 14.16
N SER A 124 -16.51 5.49 14.95
CA SER A 124 -17.56 6.38 14.45
C SER A 124 -16.96 7.52 13.63
N VAL A 125 -17.05 7.41 12.31
CA VAL A 125 -16.66 8.47 11.39
C VAL A 125 -17.93 9.11 10.80
N PRO A 126 -18.17 10.41 11.04
CA PRO A 126 -19.35 11.09 10.51
C PRO A 126 -19.40 11.00 8.99
N ALA A 127 -20.61 10.85 8.44
CA ALA A 127 -20.80 10.90 7.00
C ALA A 127 -20.44 12.31 6.48
N PRO A 128 -19.84 12.42 5.28
CA PRO A 128 -19.58 13.73 4.70
C PRO A 128 -20.91 14.47 4.46
N ASN A 129 -20.91 15.76 4.77
CA ASN A 129 -22.02 16.63 4.40
C ASN A 129 -22.14 16.71 2.88
N PHE A 130 -23.34 16.98 2.37
CA PHE A 130 -23.56 17.13 0.92
C PHE A 130 -22.65 18.24 0.37
N GLY A 131 -21.74 17.89 -0.55
CA GLY A 131 -20.76 18.82 -1.14
C GLY A 131 -19.47 19.01 -0.34
N ALA A 132 -19.28 18.34 0.80
CA ALA A 132 -18.02 18.35 1.56
C ALA A 132 -17.14 17.15 1.20
N ALA A 133 -15.82 17.34 1.28
CA ALA A 133 -14.85 16.25 1.11
C ALA A 133 -14.93 15.27 2.30
N ASP A 134 -14.91 13.96 2.02
CA ASP A 134 -14.91 12.90 3.03
C ASP A 134 -13.50 12.71 3.60
N ILE A 135 -13.09 13.66 4.43
CA ILE A 135 -11.73 13.72 4.99
C ILE A 135 -11.61 13.11 6.38
N ALA A 136 -12.72 12.75 7.01
CA ALA A 136 -12.72 12.18 8.33
C ALA A 136 -12.33 10.69 8.26
N GLY A 137 -11.33 10.29 9.04
CA GLY A 137 -10.91 8.88 9.13
C GLY A 137 -9.41 8.72 9.33
N PRO A 138 -8.94 7.46 9.41
CA PRO A 138 -7.53 7.17 9.66
C PRO A 138 -6.67 7.42 8.41
N THR A 139 -5.55 8.11 8.60
CA THR A 139 -4.45 8.23 7.63
C THR A 139 -3.26 7.40 8.10
N LEU A 140 -2.26 7.23 7.22
CA LEU A 140 -1.03 6.54 7.57
C LEU A 140 -0.22 7.37 8.56
N VAL A 141 0.22 6.73 9.63
CA VAL A 141 1.04 7.30 10.69
C VAL A 141 2.21 6.36 10.91
N LEU A 142 3.43 6.89 10.86
CA LEU A 142 4.63 6.12 11.15
C LEU A 142 4.74 5.93 12.68
N GLU A 143 4.71 4.67 13.11
CA GLU A 143 4.89 4.27 14.50
C GLU A 143 6.36 4.37 14.88
N ALA A 144 6.78 5.42 15.59
CA ALA A 144 8.19 5.64 15.94
C ALA A 144 8.60 4.98 17.28
N ARG A 145 7.73 4.17 17.88
CA ARG A 145 8.00 3.43 19.12
C ARG A 145 9.25 2.55 19.02
N PRO A 146 9.51 1.82 17.92
CA PRO A 146 10.73 1.01 17.82
C PRO A 146 12.01 1.86 17.85
N PHE A 147 11.99 3.07 17.27
CA PHE A 147 13.12 4.00 17.36
C PHE A 147 13.29 4.55 18.77
N ALA A 148 12.19 4.90 19.44
CA ALA A 148 12.21 5.34 20.82
C ALA A 148 12.76 4.24 21.75
N ALA A 149 12.36 2.98 21.55
CA ALA A 149 12.85 1.84 22.30
C ALA A 149 14.37 1.63 22.11
N LEU A 150 14.86 1.77 20.87
CA LEU A 150 16.29 1.69 20.57
C LEU A 150 17.07 2.85 21.19
N GLY A 151 16.54 4.07 21.12
CA GLY A 151 17.12 5.25 21.80
C GLY A 151 17.18 5.09 23.32
N ILE A 152 16.11 4.59 23.95
CA ILE A 152 16.04 4.26 25.38
C ILE A 152 17.06 3.18 25.74
N GLN A 153 17.20 2.14 24.93
CA GLN A 153 18.18 1.07 25.16
C GLN A 153 19.62 1.63 25.14
N LYS A 154 19.95 2.49 24.18
CA LYS A 154 21.26 3.14 24.12
C LYS A 154 21.50 4.09 25.29
N LEU A 155 20.46 4.81 25.70
CA LEU A 155 20.53 5.68 26.86
C LEU A 155 20.71 4.87 28.15
N ASP A 156 20.07 3.71 28.30
CA ASP A 156 20.30 2.78 29.42
C ASP A 156 21.74 2.24 29.41
N ASP A 157 22.27 1.83 28.27
CA ASP A 157 23.66 1.36 28.16
C ASP A 157 24.67 2.43 28.59
N LEU A 158 24.40 3.71 28.31
CA LEU A 158 25.23 4.84 28.70
C LEU A 158 25.04 5.27 30.16
N LEU A 159 23.84 5.11 30.73
CA LEU A 159 23.50 5.55 32.09
C LEU A 159 23.64 4.45 33.15
N ARG A 160 23.69 3.18 32.75
CA ARG A 160 23.92 2.03 33.64
C ARG A 160 25.18 2.18 34.51
N PRO A 161 26.32 2.71 34.03
CA PRO A 161 27.49 2.95 34.86
C PRO A 161 27.30 4.05 35.93
N VAL A 162 26.30 4.92 35.76
CA VAL A 162 26.09 6.13 36.56
C VAL A 162 24.87 5.98 37.52
N GLY A 163 24.14 4.87 37.45
CA GLY A 163 23.07 4.54 38.41
C GLY A 163 21.77 5.34 38.26
N LEU A 164 21.53 5.93 37.08
CA LEU A 164 20.37 6.80 36.77
C LEU A 164 19.21 6.09 36.04
N SER A 165 19.15 4.75 36.10
CA SER A 165 18.18 3.93 35.37
C SER A 165 16.71 4.18 35.78
N SER A 166 16.44 4.69 36.98
CA SER A 166 15.07 4.98 37.45
C SER A 166 14.40 6.16 36.75
N VAL A 167 15.17 7.06 36.13
CA VAL A 167 14.65 8.19 35.33
C VAL A 167 14.16 7.72 33.95
N LEU A 168 14.74 6.63 33.43
CA LEU A 168 14.38 6.01 32.15
C LEU A 168 13.03 5.28 32.20
N ASP A 169 12.62 4.75 33.37
CA ASP A 169 11.34 4.03 33.51
C ASP A 169 10.12 4.94 33.29
N GLY A 170 10.24 6.25 33.53
CA GLY A 170 9.22 7.25 33.21
C GLY A 170 9.08 7.50 31.71
N LEU A 171 10.21 7.56 30.99
CA LEU A 171 10.26 7.72 29.53
C LEU A 171 9.77 6.48 28.78
N ARG A 172 10.04 5.29 29.34
CA ARG A 172 9.61 4.00 28.77
C ARG A 172 8.09 3.84 28.71
N ASN A 173 7.38 4.52 29.61
CA ASN A 173 5.92 4.51 29.70
C ASN A 173 5.27 5.77 29.10
N GLY A 174 6.07 6.78 28.74
CA GLY A 174 5.62 8.11 28.34
C GLY A 174 5.76 8.36 26.85
N GLY A 175 4.72 8.05 26.09
CA GLY A 175 4.48 8.64 24.77
C GLY A 175 4.60 7.67 23.59
N ALA A 176 3.47 7.39 22.95
CA ALA A 176 3.46 6.91 21.58
C ALA A 176 3.97 8.04 20.69
N VAL A 177 5.21 7.95 20.19
CA VAL A 177 5.71 8.89 19.19
C VAL A 177 5.13 8.46 17.85
N GLU A 178 4.10 9.18 17.42
CA GLU A 178 3.40 8.97 16.15
C GLU A 178 3.80 10.10 15.20
N ILE A 179 4.38 9.76 14.04
CA ILE A 179 4.75 10.75 13.00
C ILE A 179 3.68 10.67 11.91
N PRO A 180 2.78 11.67 11.80
CA PRO A 180 1.72 11.64 10.79
C PRO A 180 2.35 11.77 9.40
N LEU A 181 2.08 10.79 8.54
CA LEU A 181 2.51 10.84 7.14
C LEU A 181 1.46 11.53 6.26
N ASN A 182 0.21 11.59 6.72
CA ASN A 182 -0.94 12.18 6.00
C ASN A 182 -1.12 11.60 4.59
N LEU A 183 -0.83 10.30 4.45
CA LEU A 183 -0.99 9.53 3.22
C LEU A 183 -2.14 8.51 3.37
N PRO A 184 -2.97 8.28 2.35
CA PRO A 184 -3.17 9.15 1.18
C PRO A 184 -3.82 10.48 1.59
N ASP A 185 -3.69 11.50 0.73
CA ASP A 185 -4.39 12.79 0.85
C ASP A 185 -5.90 12.54 0.89
N PRO A 186 -6.56 12.82 2.02
CA PRO A 186 -7.98 12.55 2.21
C PRO A 186 -8.87 13.38 1.28
N HIS A 187 -8.36 14.47 0.69
CA HIS A 187 -9.09 15.28 -0.29
C HIS A 187 -9.19 14.63 -1.67
N VAL A 188 -8.25 13.75 -2.01
CA VAL A 188 -8.23 13.04 -3.29
C VAL A 188 -8.81 11.64 -3.12
N VAL A 189 -8.37 10.91 -2.09
CA VAL A 189 -8.88 9.57 -1.81
C VAL A 189 -9.34 9.46 -0.37
N SER A 190 -10.66 9.35 -0.20
CA SER A 190 -11.26 9.30 1.13
C SER A 190 -10.79 8.08 1.94
N PRO A 191 -10.61 8.20 3.26
CA PRO A 191 -10.35 7.07 4.14
C PRO A 191 -11.43 5.98 4.06
N ARG A 192 -12.69 6.39 3.80
CA ARG A 192 -13.81 5.46 3.59
C ARG A 192 -13.63 4.62 2.32
N THR A 193 -13.15 5.22 1.24
CA THR A 193 -12.82 4.49 0.00
C THR A 193 -11.71 3.47 0.25
N MET A 194 -10.68 3.82 1.04
CA MET A 194 -9.62 2.89 1.42
C MET A 194 -10.15 1.73 2.28
N ALA A 195 -11.01 2.03 3.26
CA ALA A 195 -11.65 1.02 4.09
C ALA A 195 -12.51 0.05 3.26
N TRP A 196 -13.24 0.58 2.26
CA TRP A 196 -14.02 -0.23 1.33
C TRP A 196 -13.14 -1.11 0.43
N TRP A 197 -12.05 -0.57 -0.14
CA TRP A 197 -11.11 -1.36 -0.93
C TRP A 197 -10.48 -2.51 -0.13
N LEU A 198 -10.12 -2.26 1.12
CA LEU A 198 -9.62 -3.28 2.05
C LEU A 198 -10.69 -4.33 2.38
N ALA A 199 -11.95 -3.94 2.50
CA ALA A 199 -13.04 -4.89 2.72
C ALA A 199 -13.28 -5.79 1.49
N VAL A 200 -13.25 -5.20 0.29
CA VAL A 200 -13.41 -5.91 -0.97
C VAL A 200 -12.20 -6.80 -1.28
N SER A 201 -10.99 -6.41 -0.86
CA SER A 201 -9.77 -7.20 -1.11
C SER A 201 -9.86 -8.59 -0.52
N ARG A 202 -10.51 -8.74 0.63
CA ARG A 202 -10.75 -10.04 1.29
C ARG A 202 -11.58 -11.01 0.45
N GLN A 203 -12.32 -10.52 -0.55
CA GLN A 203 -13.17 -11.33 -1.44
C GLN A 203 -12.48 -11.70 -2.77
N TRP A 204 -11.16 -11.50 -2.90
CA TRP A 204 -10.40 -11.75 -4.14
C TRP A 204 -10.62 -13.17 -4.70
N LEU A 205 -10.76 -14.17 -3.84
CA LEU A 205 -10.89 -15.58 -4.22
C LEU A 205 -12.22 -15.82 -4.98
N TRP A 206 -13.29 -15.15 -4.56
CA TRP A 206 -14.59 -15.20 -5.26
C TRP A 206 -14.53 -14.60 -6.65
N LEU A 207 -13.66 -13.60 -6.88
CA LEU A 207 -13.48 -13.04 -8.22
C LEU A 207 -12.78 -14.00 -9.16
N TYR A 208 -11.82 -14.79 -8.69
CA TYR A 208 -11.24 -15.86 -9.51
C TYR A 208 -12.23 -16.98 -9.79
N VAL A 209 -13.05 -17.37 -8.80
CA VAL A 209 -14.11 -18.36 -9.00
C VAL A 209 -15.12 -17.84 -10.03
N ALA A 210 -15.59 -16.60 -9.89
CA ALA A 210 -16.49 -15.97 -10.83
C ALA A 210 -15.87 -15.88 -12.24
N ALA A 211 -14.59 -15.50 -12.35
CA ALA A 211 -13.88 -15.44 -13.61
C ALA A 211 -13.83 -16.81 -14.29
N GLY A 212 -13.51 -17.87 -13.54
CA GLY A 212 -13.50 -19.25 -14.04
C GLY A 212 -14.88 -19.70 -14.52
N VAL A 213 -15.92 -19.49 -13.72
CA VAL A 213 -17.30 -19.86 -14.07
C VAL A 213 -17.78 -19.08 -15.31
N LEU A 214 -17.55 -17.77 -15.36
CA LEU A 214 -17.93 -16.92 -16.49
C LEU A 214 -17.20 -17.31 -17.76
N LEU A 215 -15.90 -17.62 -17.67
CA LEU A 215 -15.12 -18.10 -18.81
C LEU A 215 -15.68 -19.42 -19.33
N LEU A 216 -15.95 -20.39 -18.45
CA LEU A 216 -16.54 -21.67 -18.84
C LEU A 216 -17.91 -21.46 -19.50
N VAL A 217 -18.81 -20.72 -18.87
CA VAL A 217 -20.13 -20.41 -19.43
C VAL A 217 -19.99 -19.73 -20.80
N GLY A 218 -19.11 -18.73 -20.91
CA GLY A 218 -18.84 -18.02 -22.15
C GLY A 218 -18.39 -18.97 -23.26
N VAL A 219 -17.41 -19.82 -22.97
CA VAL A 219 -16.84 -20.77 -23.93
C VAL A 219 -17.84 -21.86 -24.33
N PHE A 220 -18.65 -22.37 -23.40
CA PHE A 220 -19.64 -23.43 -23.68
C PHE A 220 -20.90 -22.92 -24.38
N PHE A 221 -21.36 -21.69 -24.10
CA PHE A 221 -22.52 -21.11 -24.78
C PHE A 221 -22.22 -20.67 -26.22
N GLY A 222 -20.96 -20.31 -26.52
CA GLY A 222 -20.54 -19.97 -27.87
C GLY A 222 -20.66 -21.17 -28.83
N ARG A 223 -21.20 -20.97 -30.05
CA ARG A 223 -21.17 -22.00 -31.11
C ARG A 223 -20.34 -21.57 -32.30
N GLY A 224 -19.60 -22.53 -32.87
CA GLY A 224 -18.79 -22.34 -34.08
C GLY A 224 -17.85 -21.13 -33.96
N ARG A 225 -17.82 -20.29 -35.00
CA ARG A 225 -16.97 -19.08 -35.04
C ARG A 225 -17.25 -18.10 -33.90
N GLY A 226 -18.48 -18.06 -33.37
CA GLY A 226 -18.84 -17.17 -32.26
C GLY A 226 -18.10 -17.45 -30.95
N ARG A 227 -17.71 -18.72 -30.71
CA ARG A 227 -16.90 -19.12 -29.56
C ARG A 227 -15.45 -18.62 -29.66
N ALA A 228 -14.90 -18.61 -30.87
CA ALA A 228 -13.56 -18.07 -31.10
C ALA A 228 -13.55 -16.55 -30.89
N VAL A 229 -14.57 -15.86 -31.42
CA VAL A 229 -14.73 -14.41 -31.27
C VAL A 229 -14.90 -14.00 -29.79
N SER A 230 -15.65 -14.75 -28.98
CA SER A 230 -15.81 -14.40 -27.56
C SER A 230 -14.52 -14.53 -26.76
N VAL A 231 -13.68 -15.53 -27.04
CA VAL A 231 -12.34 -15.64 -26.45
C VAL A 231 -11.46 -14.46 -26.86
N LEU A 232 -11.51 -14.06 -28.13
CA LEU A 232 -10.79 -12.88 -28.62
C LEU A 232 -11.26 -11.58 -27.94
N VAL A 233 -12.56 -11.45 -27.66
CA VAL A 233 -13.10 -10.30 -26.92
C VAL A 233 -12.56 -10.28 -25.48
N GLY A 234 -12.59 -11.41 -24.77
CA GLY A 234 -12.01 -11.51 -23.43
C GLY A 234 -10.51 -11.18 -23.41
N ALA A 235 -9.76 -11.68 -24.40
CA ALA A 235 -8.35 -11.37 -24.58
C ALA A 235 -8.11 -9.87 -24.83
N ALA A 236 -8.91 -9.23 -25.69
CA ALA A 236 -8.83 -7.80 -25.94
C ALA A 236 -9.11 -6.98 -24.67
N VAL A 237 -10.07 -7.40 -23.85
CA VAL A 237 -10.36 -6.76 -22.56
C VAL A 237 -9.15 -6.86 -21.61
N LEU A 238 -8.48 -8.02 -21.51
CA LEU A 238 -7.25 -8.15 -20.73
C LEU A 238 -6.14 -7.22 -21.20
N LEU A 239 -5.94 -7.09 -22.52
CA LEU A 239 -4.95 -6.19 -23.10
C LEU A 239 -5.28 -4.71 -22.80
N ILE A 240 -6.56 -4.32 -22.84
CA ILE A 240 -6.99 -2.97 -22.47
C ILE A 240 -6.77 -2.72 -20.97
N LEU A 241 -7.15 -3.67 -20.12
CA LEU A 241 -6.96 -3.54 -18.67
C LEU A 241 -5.48 -3.48 -18.28
N SER A 242 -4.61 -4.24 -18.96
CA SER A 242 -3.16 -4.11 -18.83
C SER A 242 -2.68 -2.67 -19.05
N ARG A 243 -3.21 -1.97 -20.07
CA ARG A 243 -2.87 -0.57 -20.33
C ARG A 243 -3.37 0.37 -19.24
N VAL A 244 -4.57 0.15 -18.71
CA VAL A 244 -5.09 0.92 -17.58
C VAL A 244 -4.18 0.78 -16.37
N VAL A 245 -3.73 -0.43 -16.07
CA VAL A 245 -2.78 -0.68 -14.97
C VAL A 245 -1.43 0.00 -15.22
N ALA A 246 -0.90 -0.09 -16.44
CA ALA A 246 0.35 0.60 -16.80
C ALA A 246 0.23 2.13 -16.71
N MET A 247 -0.94 2.70 -16.99
CA MET A 247 -1.22 4.13 -16.78
C MET A 247 -1.14 4.50 -15.31
N TRP A 248 -1.70 3.68 -14.40
CA TRP A 248 -1.56 3.91 -12.96
C TRP A 248 -0.11 3.78 -12.48
N ALA A 249 0.67 2.84 -13.03
CA ALA A 249 2.09 2.76 -12.76
C ALA A 249 2.84 4.03 -13.22
N SER A 250 2.46 4.57 -14.39
CA SER A 250 3.02 5.82 -14.89
C SER A 250 2.66 7.01 -14.02
N ASP A 251 1.41 7.10 -13.55
CA ASP A 251 0.95 8.15 -12.64
C ASP A 251 1.69 8.10 -11.29
N ALA A 252 1.88 6.89 -10.75
CA ALA A 252 2.67 6.71 -9.54
C ALA A 252 4.10 7.23 -9.70
N ARG A 253 4.76 7.00 -10.86
CA ARG A 253 6.08 7.58 -11.14
C ARG A 253 6.08 9.10 -11.31
N ALA A 254 4.96 9.67 -11.74
CA ALA A 254 4.82 11.10 -11.99
C ALA A 254 4.49 11.91 -10.73
N GLY A 255 4.30 11.25 -9.58
CA GLY A 255 4.01 11.91 -8.29
C GLY A 255 2.73 11.43 -7.62
N GLY A 256 1.93 10.59 -8.27
CA GLY A 256 0.76 9.93 -7.67
C GLY A 256 -0.42 10.86 -7.37
N ASP A 257 -0.54 11.98 -8.10
CA ASP A 257 -1.63 12.95 -7.93
C ASP A 257 -3.00 12.28 -8.13
N ALA A 258 -3.15 11.39 -9.12
CA ALA A 258 -4.45 10.75 -9.41
C ALA A 258 -4.85 9.68 -8.38
N ILE A 259 -3.89 9.18 -7.59
CA ILE A 259 -4.11 8.17 -6.55
C ILE A 259 -4.09 8.76 -5.14
N GLY A 260 -4.14 10.09 -5.03
CA GLY A 260 -4.14 10.80 -3.74
C GLY A 260 -2.86 10.63 -2.95
N LEU A 261 -1.76 10.35 -3.62
CA LEU A 261 -0.44 10.39 -3.01
C LEU A 261 0.30 11.69 -3.39
N GLY A 262 -0.29 12.54 -4.24
CA GLY A 262 0.22 13.86 -4.58
C GLY A 262 0.21 14.88 -3.43
N GLY A 263 0.73 16.09 -3.70
CA GLY A 263 0.63 17.25 -2.81
C GLY A 263 1.92 17.70 -2.12
N GLN A 264 1.81 18.83 -1.42
CA GLN A 264 2.89 19.37 -0.57
C GLN A 264 2.92 18.61 0.75
N LEU A 265 3.97 17.82 0.93
CA LEU A 265 4.25 17.06 2.13
C LEU A 265 5.47 17.62 2.83
N ASP A 266 5.59 17.34 4.12
CA ASP A 266 6.85 17.52 4.84
C ASP A 266 7.99 16.77 4.12
N PRO A 267 9.25 17.26 4.17
CA PRO A 267 10.37 16.64 3.47
C PRO A 267 10.56 15.15 3.77
N PHE A 268 10.35 14.74 5.02
CA PHE A 268 10.39 13.33 5.40
C PHE A 268 9.28 12.51 4.72
N ALA A 269 8.03 13.00 4.81
CA ALA A 269 6.88 12.34 4.22
C ALA A 269 6.96 12.30 2.69
N SER A 270 7.56 13.30 2.04
CA SER A 270 7.79 13.28 0.59
C SER A 270 8.77 12.19 0.17
N VAL A 271 9.87 11.97 0.91
CA VAL A 271 10.81 10.89 0.56
C VAL A 271 10.18 9.51 0.78
N VAL A 272 9.45 9.32 1.90
CA VAL A 272 8.70 8.09 2.16
C VAL A 272 7.67 7.84 1.07
N ARG A 273 6.91 8.87 0.68
CA ARG A 273 5.96 8.82 -0.44
C ARG A 273 6.65 8.43 -1.74
N ASP A 274 7.71 9.11 -2.14
CA ASP A 274 8.36 8.88 -3.43
C ASP A 274 8.86 7.44 -3.55
N ARG A 275 9.33 6.87 -2.42
CA ARG A 275 9.69 5.46 -2.35
C ARG A 275 8.49 4.52 -2.40
N LEU A 276 7.40 4.84 -1.68
CA LEU A 276 6.14 4.10 -1.77
C LEU A 276 5.61 4.08 -3.20
N LEU A 277 5.64 5.22 -3.88
CA LEU A 277 5.23 5.39 -5.27
C LEU A 277 6.10 4.61 -6.24
N ALA A 278 7.42 4.65 -6.07
CA ALA A 278 8.35 3.87 -6.88
C ALA A 278 8.13 2.36 -6.71
N GLY A 279 7.94 1.89 -5.47
CA GLY A 279 7.67 0.48 -5.18
C GLY A 279 6.30 0.03 -5.71
N LEU A 280 5.27 0.87 -5.55
CA LEU A 280 3.94 0.63 -6.11
C LEU A 280 3.99 0.54 -7.64
N ALA A 281 4.68 1.49 -8.30
CA ALA A 281 4.84 1.49 -9.75
C ALA A 281 5.50 0.19 -10.26
N GLY A 282 6.54 -0.29 -9.58
CA GLY A 282 7.18 -1.56 -9.92
C GLY A 282 6.23 -2.77 -9.81
N HIS A 283 5.40 -2.81 -8.76
CA HIS A 283 4.41 -3.88 -8.60
C HIS A 283 3.28 -3.80 -9.63
N LEU A 284 2.82 -2.60 -9.97
CA LEU A 284 1.81 -2.38 -10.99
C LEU A 284 2.32 -2.77 -12.38
N ASP A 285 3.58 -2.48 -12.72
CA ASP A 285 4.20 -2.91 -13.98
C ASP A 285 4.16 -4.42 -14.14
N ILE A 286 4.63 -5.16 -13.13
CA ILE A 286 4.64 -6.62 -13.18
C ILE A 286 3.21 -7.12 -13.45
N ARG A 287 2.20 -6.51 -12.82
CA ARG A 287 0.80 -6.94 -12.97
C ARG A 287 0.24 -6.56 -14.34
N ALA A 288 0.62 -5.40 -14.88
CA ALA A 288 0.31 -5.02 -16.25
C ALA A 288 0.90 -6.01 -17.26
N GLU A 289 2.14 -6.46 -17.05
CA GLU A 289 2.80 -7.48 -17.89
C GLU A 289 2.11 -8.84 -17.79
N TRP A 290 1.73 -9.28 -16.59
CA TRP A 290 0.96 -10.53 -16.41
C TRP A 290 -0.37 -10.48 -17.16
N LEU A 291 -1.12 -9.38 -17.05
CA LEU A 291 -2.38 -9.18 -17.79
C LEU A 291 -2.15 -9.11 -19.30
N TRP A 292 -1.08 -8.46 -19.74
CA TRP A 292 -0.69 -8.40 -21.16
C TRP A 292 -0.42 -9.79 -21.72
N ASN A 293 0.40 -10.58 -21.02
CA ASN A 293 0.76 -11.94 -21.41
C ASN A 293 -0.47 -12.86 -21.42
N ALA A 294 -1.33 -12.78 -20.40
CA ALA A 294 -2.57 -13.52 -20.35
C ALA A 294 -3.51 -13.16 -21.53
N GLY A 295 -3.63 -11.86 -21.84
CA GLY A 295 -4.37 -11.37 -23.00
C GLY A 295 -3.80 -11.89 -24.32
N LEU A 296 -2.47 -11.88 -24.49
CA LEU A 296 -1.80 -12.35 -25.70
C LEU A 296 -1.99 -13.85 -25.90
N ILE A 297 -1.84 -14.66 -24.85
CA ILE A 297 -2.12 -16.09 -24.88
C ILE A 297 -3.58 -16.34 -25.25
N GLY A 298 -4.52 -15.63 -24.63
CA GLY A 298 -5.94 -15.71 -24.96
C GLY A 298 -6.22 -15.37 -26.43
N ALA A 299 -5.54 -14.35 -26.98
CA ALA A 299 -5.67 -13.95 -28.36
C ALA A 299 -5.16 -15.04 -29.33
N ILE A 300 -4.00 -15.64 -29.04
CA ILE A 300 -3.45 -16.76 -29.81
C ILE A 300 -4.42 -17.94 -29.81
N VAL A 301 -4.91 -18.35 -28.64
CA VAL A 301 -5.86 -19.47 -28.50
C VAL A 301 -7.13 -19.19 -29.30
N GLY A 302 -7.69 -17.98 -29.17
CA GLY A 302 -8.86 -17.55 -29.93
C GLY A 302 -8.63 -17.59 -31.45
N ALA A 303 -7.48 -17.09 -31.92
CA ALA A 303 -7.13 -17.05 -33.34
C ALA A 303 -6.91 -18.44 -33.93
N VAL A 304 -6.16 -19.32 -33.24
CA VAL A 304 -5.94 -20.71 -33.67
C VAL A 304 -7.26 -21.46 -33.77
N PHE A 305 -8.15 -21.31 -32.78
CA PHE A 305 -9.46 -21.95 -32.81
C PHE A 305 -10.32 -21.43 -33.97
N LEU A 306 -10.27 -20.13 -34.25
CA LEU A 306 -10.97 -19.52 -35.40
C LEU A 306 -10.44 -20.07 -36.73
N LEU A 307 -9.12 -20.21 -36.86
CA LEU A 307 -8.45 -20.71 -38.05
C LEU A 307 -8.79 -22.18 -38.31
N LEU A 308 -8.76 -23.04 -37.28
CA LEU A 308 -9.19 -24.44 -37.37
C LEU A 308 -10.66 -24.57 -37.81
N LEU A 309 -11.55 -23.71 -37.29
CA LEU A 309 -12.95 -23.68 -37.72
C LEU A 309 -13.12 -23.22 -39.17
N MET A 310 -12.27 -22.30 -39.65
CA MET A 310 -12.29 -21.88 -41.05
C MET A 310 -11.81 -23.00 -41.98
N LEU A 311 -10.71 -23.67 -41.66
CA LEU A 311 -10.16 -24.78 -42.45
C LEU A 311 -11.14 -25.96 -42.55
N THR A 312 -11.73 -26.38 -41.43
CA THR A 312 -12.72 -27.47 -41.42
C THR A 312 -13.99 -27.12 -42.18
N SER A 313 -14.43 -25.85 -42.14
CA SER A 313 -15.60 -25.40 -42.91
C SER A 313 -15.39 -25.35 -44.43
N ARG A 314 -14.13 -25.17 -44.89
CA ARG A 314 -13.78 -25.22 -46.32
C ARG A 314 -13.73 -26.64 -46.87
N SER A 315 -13.29 -27.63 -46.07
CA SER A 315 -13.21 -29.04 -46.50
C SER A 315 -14.56 -29.73 -46.75
N ARG A 316 -15.68 -29.12 -46.31
CA ARG A 316 -17.03 -29.67 -46.46
C ARG A 316 -17.83 -29.05 -47.62
N ARG A 317 -17.21 -28.17 -48.41
CA ARG A 317 -17.77 -27.63 -49.65
C ARG A 317 -16.97 -28.16 -50.83
#